data_AF-A0A931HPI1-F1
#
_entry.id   AF-A0A931HPI1-F1
#
_cell.length_a   1.000
_cell.length_b   1.000
_cell.length_c   1.000
_cell.angle_alpha   90.00
_cell.angle_beta   90.00
_cell.angle_gamma   90.00
#
_symmetry.space_group_name_H-M   'P 1'
#
loop_
_entity.id
_entity.type
_entity.pdbx_description
1 polymer ?
#
loop_
_entity_poly.entity_id
_entity_poly.type
_entity_poly.pdbx_seq_one_letter_code
_entity_poly.pdbx_strand_id
1 'polypeptide(L)'
;MTARTRRAGHVVVVSSCAAFAPGAGGAPYMISKSAVEQLGRALRVELAAHGATAGIAYFGVVDTAMTHDMLDADDLGREIDNLLPWPLNRRITAERAARTIVDGIRRRASMTVAPAGWRQYSWLRGLVNPVLDRRMATDRHLHRLLHRLEDRNR
;
A
#
# COMPACT_ATOMS: atom_id res chain seq x y z
N MET A 1 22.58 21.39 29.87
CA MET A 1 21.17 21.79 29.94
C MET A 1 20.59 21.73 28.53
N THR A 2 19.99 20.60 28.14
CA THR A 2 19.16 20.51 26.93
C THR A 2 17.93 19.68 27.28
N ALA A 3 16.77 20.30 27.10
CA ALA A 3 15.49 19.83 27.58
C ALA A 3 15.18 18.41 27.07
N ARG A 4 14.99 17.48 28.01
CA ARG A 4 14.28 16.21 27.80
C ARG A 4 12.92 16.54 27.18
N THR A 5 12.76 16.38 25.87
CA THR A 5 11.43 16.37 25.25
C THR A 5 10.66 15.19 25.85
N ARG A 6 9.77 15.51 26.78
CA ARG A 6 9.10 14.56 27.69
C ARG A 6 8.07 13.65 27.01
N ARG A 7 8.10 13.50 25.68
CA ARG A 7 7.17 12.67 24.89
C ARG A 7 7.89 12.09 23.66
N ALA A 8 8.42 10.88 23.80
CA ALA A 8 8.92 10.07 22.70
C ALA A 8 7.73 9.60 21.83
N GLY A 9 7.22 10.45 20.93
CA GLY A 9 6.07 10.17 20.08
C GLY A 9 6.30 9.06 19.03
N HIS A 10 5.20 8.53 18.50
CA HIS A 10 5.22 7.60 17.38
C HIS A 10 4.27 8.08 16.27
N VAL A 11 4.80 8.32 15.08
CA VAL A 11 4.03 8.72 13.89
C VAL A 11 3.75 7.47 13.06
N VAL A 12 2.51 7.31 12.60
CA VAL A 12 2.17 6.28 11.61
C VAL A 12 1.62 6.96 10.37
N VAL A 13 2.22 6.66 9.22
CA VAL A 13 1.67 7.05 7.92
C VAL A 13 0.96 5.86 7.29
N VAL A 14 -0.23 6.10 6.73
CA VAL A 14 -1.06 5.05 6.12
C VAL A 14 -0.82 5.02 4.61
N SER A 15 -0.12 3.97 4.19
CA SER A 15 0.18 3.69 2.78
C SER A 15 -0.61 2.47 2.27
N SER A 16 -0.31 2.06 1.05
CA SER A 16 -0.92 0.93 0.37
C SER A 16 0.16 -0.04 -0.12
N CYS A 17 -0.17 -1.31 -0.30
CA CYS A 17 0.71 -2.24 -1.00
C CYS A 17 0.92 -1.81 -2.47
N ALA A 18 0.02 -1.00 -3.03
CA ALA A 18 0.19 -0.34 -4.33
C ALA A 18 1.37 0.66 -4.38
N ALA A 19 1.95 1.05 -3.24
CA ALA A 19 3.18 1.84 -3.19
C ALA A 19 4.40 1.09 -3.73
N PHE A 20 4.33 -0.25 -3.78
CA PHE A 20 5.44 -1.08 -4.25
C PHE A 20 5.00 -2.25 -5.12
N ALA A 21 3.72 -2.45 -5.36
CA ALA A 21 3.20 -3.46 -6.27
C ALA A 21 2.23 -2.75 -7.22
N PRO A 22 2.74 -2.18 -8.33
CA PRO A 22 1.93 -1.32 -9.16
C PRO A 22 0.83 -2.14 -9.88
N GLY A 23 -0.43 -1.73 -9.71
CA GLY A 23 -1.58 -2.31 -10.40
C GLY A 23 -1.87 -1.64 -11.76
N ALA A 24 -2.85 -2.18 -12.48
CA ALA A 24 -3.33 -1.56 -13.73
C ALA A 24 -4.09 -0.25 -13.43
N GLY A 25 -3.89 0.79 -14.24
CA GLY A 25 -4.82 1.92 -14.28
C GLY A 25 -4.81 2.92 -13.11
N GLY A 26 -3.96 2.72 -12.11
CA GLY A 26 -3.95 3.50 -10.87
C GLY A 26 -2.75 4.42 -10.66
N ALA A 27 -2.06 4.87 -11.71
CA ALA A 27 -0.77 5.60 -11.60
C ALA A 27 -0.77 6.76 -10.59
N PRO A 28 -1.76 7.68 -10.58
CA PRO A 28 -1.80 8.77 -9.60
C PRO A 28 -1.90 8.26 -8.16
N TYR A 29 -2.74 7.24 -7.93
CA TYR A 29 -2.88 6.60 -6.61
C TYR A 29 -1.56 5.97 -6.17
N MET A 30 -0.91 5.20 -7.04
CA MET A 30 0.37 4.53 -6.75
C MET A 30 1.49 5.51 -6.44
N ILE A 31 1.60 6.60 -7.22
CA ILE A 31 2.56 7.68 -6.98
C ILE A 31 2.31 8.28 -5.59
N SER A 32 1.07 8.62 -5.26
CA SER A 32 0.73 9.21 -3.95
C SER A 32 1.12 8.30 -2.79
N LYS A 33 0.87 6.98 -2.90
CA LYS A 33 1.17 6.02 -1.83
C LYS A 33 2.67 5.71 -1.74
N SER A 34 3.40 5.76 -2.85
CA SER A 34 4.86 5.70 -2.90
C SER A 34 5.50 6.91 -2.23
N ALA A 35 4.96 8.12 -2.47
CA ALA A 35 5.40 9.33 -1.80
C ALA A 35 5.16 9.26 -0.28
N VAL A 36 4.00 8.76 0.16
CA VAL A 36 3.70 8.52 1.58
C VAL A 36 4.65 7.49 2.21
N GLU A 37 5.00 6.41 1.48
CA GLU A 37 6.02 5.46 1.94
C GLU A 37 7.35 6.18 2.17
N GLN A 38 7.82 6.94 1.18
CA GLN A 38 9.11 7.61 1.26
C GLN A 38 9.13 8.65 2.39
N LEU A 39 8.03 9.38 2.60
CA LEU A 39 7.85 10.28 3.74
C LEU A 39 7.99 9.53 5.08
N GLY A 40 7.32 8.38 5.23
CA GLY A 40 7.42 7.57 6.45
C GLY A 40 8.84 7.05 6.72
N ARG A 41 9.59 6.72 5.66
CA ARG A 41 11.00 6.31 5.75
C ARG A 41 11.89 7.49 6.16
N ALA A 42 11.69 8.67 5.57
CA ALA A 42 12.43 9.89 5.92
C ALA A 42 12.18 10.29 7.38
N LEU A 43 10.92 10.36 7.81
CA LEU A 43 10.54 10.66 9.18
C LEU A 43 11.16 9.70 10.19
N ARG A 44 11.34 8.42 9.85
CA ARG A 44 11.99 7.46 10.75
C ARG A 44 13.43 7.84 11.06
N VAL A 45 14.15 8.35 10.07
CA VAL A 45 15.55 8.77 10.23
C VAL A 45 15.61 10.10 10.98
N GLU A 46 14.81 11.08 10.57
CA GLU A 46 14.83 12.43 11.16
C GLU A 46 14.35 12.45 12.62
N LEU A 47 13.27 11.72 12.93
CA LEU A 47 12.71 11.66 14.28
C LEU A 47 13.59 10.88 15.27
N ALA A 48 14.50 10.03 14.79
CA ALA A 48 15.40 9.27 15.66
C ALA A 48 16.29 10.20 16.50
N ALA A 49 16.74 11.34 15.94
CA ALA A 49 17.50 12.36 16.65
C ALA A 49 16.73 13.01 17.81
N HIS A 50 15.40 12.88 17.82
CA HIS A 50 14.52 13.44 18.84
C HIS A 50 13.91 12.38 19.78
N GLY A 51 14.38 11.13 19.70
CA GLY A 51 13.82 10.01 20.48
C GLY A 51 12.38 9.64 20.09
N ALA A 52 11.89 10.12 18.96
CA ALA A 52 10.60 9.75 18.38
C ALA A 52 10.79 8.67 17.30
N THR A 53 9.69 8.05 16.88
CA THR A 53 9.72 6.93 15.93
C THR A 53 8.66 7.11 14.85
N ALA A 54 8.88 6.53 13.67
CA ALA A 54 7.88 6.52 12.61
C ALA A 54 7.69 5.13 12.01
N GLY A 55 6.43 4.74 11.83
CA GLY A 55 5.99 3.50 11.21
C GLY A 55 5.20 3.75 9.92
N ILE A 56 5.16 2.74 9.05
CA ILE A 56 4.31 2.74 7.86
C ILE A 56 3.32 1.59 7.97
N ALA A 57 2.03 1.90 7.84
CA ALA A 57 0.98 0.89 7.75
C ALA A 57 0.64 0.67 6.27
N TYR A 58 0.91 -0.53 5.77
CA TYR A 58 0.59 -0.95 4.41
C TYR A 58 -0.69 -1.78 4.39
N PHE A 59 -1.64 -1.34 3.57
CA PHE A 59 -2.87 -2.08 3.35
C PHE A 59 -2.96 -2.59 1.91
N GLY A 60 -3.40 -3.84 1.75
CA GLY A 60 -3.97 -4.33 0.51
C GLY A 60 -5.39 -3.75 0.34
N VAL A 61 -6.28 -4.51 -0.27
CA VAL A 61 -7.66 -4.07 -0.46
C VAL A 61 -8.40 -4.01 0.87
N VAL A 62 -8.92 -2.84 1.25
CA VAL A 62 -9.74 -2.64 2.45
C VAL A 62 -11.20 -2.51 2.03
N ASP A 63 -12.08 -3.28 2.65
CA ASP A 63 -13.50 -3.31 2.37
C ASP A 63 -14.16 -2.00 2.85
N THR A 64 -14.36 -1.08 1.91
CA THR A 64 -14.83 0.30 2.13
C THR A 64 -15.62 0.77 0.92
N ALA A 65 -16.43 1.82 1.08
CA ALA A 65 -17.17 2.42 -0.03
C ALA A 65 -16.27 2.79 -1.22
N MET A 66 -15.10 3.41 -0.97
CA MET A 66 -14.11 3.72 -2.01
C MET A 66 -13.70 2.49 -2.83
N THR A 67 -13.47 1.36 -2.16
CA THR A 67 -13.10 0.11 -2.83
C THR A 67 -14.25 -0.44 -3.65
N HIS A 68 -15.48 -0.42 -3.13
CA HIS A 68 -16.65 -0.85 -3.88
C HIS A 68 -16.87 0.01 -5.13
N ASP A 69 -16.74 1.34 -5.00
CA ASP A 69 -16.89 2.27 -6.12
C ASP A 69 -15.81 2.07 -7.19
N MET A 70 -14.59 1.71 -6.79
CA MET A 70 -13.47 1.51 -7.71
C MET A 70 -13.42 0.12 -8.35
N LEU A 71 -13.69 -0.94 -7.58
CA LEU A 71 -13.44 -2.32 -7.98
C LEU A 71 -14.71 -3.14 -8.21
N ASP A 72 -15.85 -2.74 -7.64
CA ASP A 72 -17.07 -3.54 -7.70
C ASP A 72 -18.19 -2.87 -8.52
N ALA A 73 -18.06 -1.57 -8.81
CA ALA A 73 -19.08 -0.78 -9.51
C ALA A 73 -19.35 -1.25 -10.96
N ASP A 74 -18.35 -1.81 -11.65
CA ASP A 74 -18.49 -2.30 -13.02
C ASP A 74 -17.63 -3.54 -13.29
N ASP A 75 -17.83 -4.17 -14.45
CA ASP A 75 -17.06 -5.36 -14.85
C ASP A 75 -15.58 -5.06 -14.99
N LEU A 76 -15.21 -3.85 -15.43
CA LEU A 76 -13.83 -3.47 -15.64
C LEU A 76 -13.05 -3.39 -14.32
N GLY A 77 -13.64 -2.80 -13.27
CA GLY A 77 -13.08 -2.77 -11.92
C GLY A 77 -12.88 -4.18 -11.37
N ARG A 78 -13.85 -5.08 -11.59
CA ARG A 78 -13.75 -6.49 -11.16
C ARG A 78 -12.65 -7.23 -11.91
N GLU A 79 -12.52 -7.00 -13.21
CA GLU A 79 -11.42 -7.57 -14.00
C GLU A 79 -10.05 -7.08 -13.51
N ILE A 80 -9.92 -5.80 -13.13
CA ILE A 80 -8.69 -5.25 -12.53
C ILE A 80 -8.41 -5.89 -11.16
N ASP A 81 -9.41 -6.05 -10.29
CA ASP A 81 -9.25 -6.71 -8.99
C ASP A 81 -8.80 -8.18 -9.14
N ASN A 82 -9.33 -8.88 -10.16
CA ASN A 82 -8.98 -10.27 -10.46
C ASN A 82 -7.54 -10.46 -10.96
N LEU A 83 -6.82 -9.39 -11.32
CA LEU A 83 -5.39 -9.46 -11.63
C LEU A 83 -4.54 -9.74 -10.38
N LEU A 84 -5.05 -9.43 -9.18
CA LEU A 84 -4.36 -9.77 -7.95
C LEU A 84 -4.50 -11.27 -7.67
N PRO A 85 -3.40 -12.03 -7.60
CA PRO A 85 -3.48 -13.46 -7.31
C PRO A 85 -3.67 -13.70 -5.81
N TRP A 86 -4.19 -14.87 -5.45
CA TRP A 86 -4.10 -15.36 -4.07
C TRP A 86 -2.62 -15.51 -3.68
N PRO A 87 -2.20 -15.11 -2.46
CA PRO A 87 -2.99 -14.60 -1.34
C PRO A 87 -3.13 -13.06 -1.25
N LEU A 88 -2.71 -12.32 -2.29
CA LEU A 88 -2.67 -10.85 -2.30
C LEU A 88 -4.05 -10.21 -2.46
N ASN A 89 -4.97 -10.91 -3.13
CA ASN A 89 -6.36 -10.47 -3.37
C ASN A 89 -7.28 -10.50 -2.14
N ARG A 90 -6.79 -10.95 -0.98
CA ARG A 90 -7.63 -11.01 0.22
C ARG A 90 -7.99 -9.61 0.70
N ARG A 91 -9.28 -9.30 0.73
CA ARG A 91 -9.79 -8.04 1.33
C ARG A 91 -9.75 -8.11 2.86
N ILE A 92 -9.54 -6.97 3.51
CA ILE A 92 -9.63 -6.82 4.98
C ILE A 92 -10.72 -5.83 5.35
N THR A 93 -11.34 -5.98 6.51
CA THR A 93 -12.30 -4.99 7.01
C THR A 93 -11.61 -3.72 7.50
N ALA A 94 -12.31 -2.58 7.48
CA ALA A 94 -11.83 -1.33 8.09
C ALA A 94 -11.43 -1.52 9.56
N GLU A 95 -12.20 -2.32 10.30
CA GLU A 95 -11.92 -2.68 11.68
C GLU A 95 -10.61 -3.49 11.84
N ARG A 96 -10.29 -4.37 10.89
CA ARG A 96 -8.98 -5.05 10.87
C ARG A 96 -7.84 -4.09 10.53
N ALA A 97 -8.05 -3.13 9.64
CA ALA A 97 -7.08 -2.09 9.33
C ALA A 97 -6.80 -1.21 10.56
N ALA A 98 -7.86 -0.76 11.26
CA ALA A 98 -7.75 0.02 12.49
C ALA A 98 -6.95 -0.71 13.57
N ARG A 99 -7.26 -1.99 13.83
CA ARG A 99 -6.47 -2.83 14.75
C ARG A 99 -5.00 -2.94 14.34
N THR A 100 -4.73 -3.10 13.06
CA THR A 100 -3.35 -3.19 12.54
C THR A 100 -2.56 -1.89 12.80
N ILE A 101 -3.21 -0.73 12.70
CA ILE A 101 -2.62 0.57 13.07
C ILE A 101 -2.38 0.63 14.58
N VAL A 102 -3.41 0.36 15.40
CA VAL A 102 -3.32 0.41 16.87
C VAL A 102 -2.22 -0.51 17.39
N ASP A 103 -2.17 -1.74 16.89
CA ASP A 103 -1.11 -2.69 17.25
C ASP A 103 0.26 -2.16 16.80
N GLY A 104 0.36 -1.63 15.58
CA GLY A 104 1.58 -0.95 15.10
C GLY A 104 2.07 0.14 16.06
N ILE A 105 1.16 1.01 16.50
CA ILE A 105 1.44 2.10 17.44
C ILE A 105 1.93 1.55 18.79
N ARG A 106 1.23 0.56 19.37
CA ARG A 106 1.55 -0.02 20.69
C ARG A 106 2.99 -0.55 20.76
N ARG A 107 3.46 -1.20 19.70
CA ARG A 107 4.84 -1.73 19.59
C ARG A 107 5.80 -0.79 18.85
N ARG A 108 5.38 0.43 18.51
CA ARG A 108 6.18 1.43 17.76
C ARG A 108 6.79 0.84 16.49
N ALA A 109 6.04 0.00 15.79
CA ALA A 109 6.52 -0.79 14.68
C ALA A 109 6.98 0.12 13.52
N SER A 110 8.14 -0.18 12.95
CA SER A 110 8.60 0.47 11.72
C SER A 110 7.70 0.13 10.52
N MET A 111 7.04 -1.03 10.55
CA MET A 111 6.16 -1.47 9.48
C MET A 111 5.02 -2.35 10.01
N THR A 112 3.81 -2.11 9.55
CA THR A 112 2.68 -3.04 9.66
C THR A 112 2.11 -3.32 8.27
N VAL A 113 1.63 -4.55 8.05
CA VAL A 113 1.11 -4.98 6.75
C VAL A 113 -0.15 -5.82 6.97
N ALA A 114 -1.23 -5.51 6.26
CA ALA A 114 -2.42 -6.33 6.21
C ALA A 114 -3.07 -6.32 4.81
N PRO A 115 -3.55 -7.47 4.29
CA PRO A 115 -3.48 -8.82 4.87
C PRO A 115 -2.06 -9.39 4.91
N ALA A 116 -1.86 -10.47 5.68
CA ALA A 116 -0.53 -11.04 5.92
C ALA A 116 0.18 -11.55 4.66
N GLY A 117 -0.54 -11.88 3.58
CA GLY A 117 0.04 -12.32 2.31
C GLY A 117 0.99 -11.30 1.67
N TRP A 118 0.76 -10.01 1.90
CA TRP A 118 1.62 -8.94 1.41
C TRP A 118 2.97 -8.82 2.14
N ARG A 119 3.10 -9.44 3.32
CA ARG A 119 4.31 -9.29 4.15
C ARG A 119 5.55 -9.88 3.48
N GLN A 120 5.41 -11.07 2.91
CA GLN A 120 6.52 -11.75 2.21
C GLN A 120 6.88 -11.01 0.92
N TYR A 121 5.86 -10.58 0.16
CA TYR A 121 6.06 -9.77 -1.05
C TYR A 121 6.84 -8.49 -0.73
N SER A 122 6.46 -7.76 0.32
CA SER A 122 7.12 -6.51 0.71
C SER A 122 8.61 -6.69 0.98
N TRP A 123 9.03 -7.80 1.58
CA TRP A 123 10.45 -8.09 1.81
C TRP A 123 11.23 -8.40 0.53
N LEU A 124 10.58 -9.04 -0.44
CA LEU A 124 11.21 -9.49 -1.69
C LEU A 124 10.98 -8.54 -2.88
N ARG A 125 10.25 -7.44 -2.68
CA ARG A 125 9.83 -6.50 -3.73
C ARG A 125 10.96 -6.01 -4.63
N GLY A 126 12.17 -5.81 -4.08
CA GLY A 126 13.32 -5.37 -4.87
C GLY A 126 13.80 -6.40 -5.92
N LEU A 127 13.52 -7.68 -5.70
CA LEU A 127 13.82 -8.78 -6.62
C LEU A 127 12.61 -9.18 -7.47
N VAL A 128 11.42 -9.10 -6.87
CA VAL A 128 10.16 -9.53 -7.49
C VAL A 128 9.66 -8.51 -8.51
N ASN A 129 9.73 -7.21 -8.19
CA ASN A 129 9.17 -6.16 -9.04
C ASN A 129 9.80 -6.10 -10.43
N PRO A 130 11.15 -6.13 -10.61
CA PRO A 130 11.73 -6.07 -11.96
C PRO A 130 11.25 -7.19 -12.89
N VAL A 131 10.98 -8.39 -12.32
CA VAL A 131 10.44 -9.53 -13.07
C VAL A 131 8.97 -9.34 -13.38
N LEU A 132 8.17 -8.91 -12.40
CA LEU A 132 6.74 -8.66 -12.58
C LEU A 132 6.49 -7.52 -13.56
N ASP A 133 7.18 -6.40 -13.42
CA ASP A 133 7.06 -5.24 -14.30
C ASP A 133 7.36 -5.63 -15.75
N ARG A 134 8.41 -6.43 -15.96
CA ARG A 134 8.75 -6.96 -17.29
C ARG A 134 7.66 -7.87 -17.85
N ARG A 135 7.07 -8.74 -17.03
CA ARG A 135 5.96 -9.60 -17.47
C ARG A 135 4.73 -8.79 -17.82
N MET A 136 4.33 -7.86 -16.93
CA MET A 136 3.18 -6.98 -17.10
C MET A 136 3.32 -6.10 -18.35
N ALA A 137 4.49 -5.54 -18.61
CA ALA A 137 4.76 -4.74 -19.82
C ALA A 137 4.65 -5.52 -21.14
N THR A 138 4.57 -6.85 -21.09
CA THR A 138 4.40 -7.71 -22.26
C THR A 138 3.03 -8.41 -22.30
N ASP A 139 2.19 -8.19 -21.30
CA ASP A 139 0.92 -8.88 -21.15
C ASP A 139 -0.18 -8.24 -22.03
N ARG A 140 -0.60 -8.98 -23.06
CA ARG A 140 -1.65 -8.54 -24.00
C ARG A 140 -3.02 -8.40 -23.36
N HIS A 141 -3.32 -9.15 -22.29
CA HIS A 141 -4.57 -8.98 -21.56
C HIS A 141 -4.54 -7.69 -20.75
N LEU A 142 -3.42 -7.40 -20.08
CA LEU A 142 -3.24 -6.15 -19.36
C LEU A 142 -3.32 -4.93 -20.29
N HIS A 143 -2.70 -4.98 -21.47
CA HIS A 143 -2.80 -3.88 -22.44
C HIS A 143 -4.25 -3.62 -22.90
N ARG A 144 -5.02 -4.68 -23.15
CA ARG A 144 -6.46 -4.55 -23.49
C ARG A 144 -7.28 -3.97 -22.34
N LEU A 145 -6.96 -4.32 -21.10
CA LEU A 145 -7.60 -3.73 -19.93
C LEU A 145 -7.29 -2.24 -19.79
N LEU A 146 -6.03 -1.84 -19.99
CA LEU A 146 -5.63 -0.43 -19.92
C LEU A 146 -6.33 0.42 -20.99
N HIS A 147 -6.42 -0.06 -22.23
CA HIS A 147 -7.17 0.67 -23.28
C HIS A 147 -8.66 0.83 -22.93
N ARG A 148 -9.32 -0.23 -22.44
CA ARG A 148 -10.72 -0.12 -21.99
C ARG A 148 -10.89 0.88 -20.85
N LEU A 149 -9.91 0.99 -19.96
CA LEU A 149 -9.93 1.95 -18.85
C LEU A 149 -9.73 3.39 -19.34
N GLU A 150 -8.85 3.60 -20.31
CA GLU A 150 -8.67 4.92 -20.95
C GLU A 150 -9.95 5.38 -21.63
N ASP A 151 -10.63 4.48 -22.36
CA ASP A 151 -11.89 4.78 -23.03
C ASP A 151 -13.04 5.07 -22.06
N ARG A 152 -13.06 4.42 -20.87
CA ARG A 152 -14.03 4.71 -19.80
C ARG A 152 -13.89 6.12 -19.23
N ASN A 153 -12.67 6.66 -19.19
CA ASN A 153 -12.36 7.94 -18.56
C ASN A 153 -12.39 9.14 -19.53
N ARG A 154 -12.71 8.90 -20.81
CA ARG A 154 -12.96 9.93 -21.82
C ARG A 154 -14.43 10.26 -21.90
#